data_AF-A0A526YX32-F1
#
_entry.id   AF-A0A526YX32-F1
#
_cell.length_a   1.000
_cell.length_b   1.000
_cell.length_c   1.000
_cell.angle_alpha   90.00
_cell.angle_beta   90.00
_cell.angle_gamma   90.00
#
_symmetry.space_group_name_H-M   'P 1'
#
loop_
_entity.id
_entity.type
_entity.pdbx_description
1 polymer ?
#
loop_
_entity_poly.entity_id
_entity_poly.type
_entity_poly.pdbx_seq_one_letter_code
_entity_poly.pdbx_strand_id
1 'polypeptide(L)'
;WSFILVFIAFLILWTSGNAWLLSRDAFDPYPFIFLNLILSMVAALQAPVIMMAQNRQAERDRIDAAHDYEVNLKAEIEIMALHEKLDEMRHSQIVGMRDEIAQLAEQVKRIDEILSKQRTPS
;
A
#
# COMPACT_ATOMS: atom_id res chain seq x y z
N TRP A 1 -7.61 23.85 -6.45
CA TRP A 1 -8.34 25.11 -6.19
C TRP A 1 -7.96 26.25 -7.13
N SER A 2 -6.70 26.37 -7.58
CA SER A 2 -6.27 27.44 -8.49
C SER A 2 -7.09 27.55 -9.78
N PHE A 3 -7.53 26.43 -10.36
CA PHE A 3 -8.42 26.41 -11.53
C PHE A 3 -9.76 27.12 -11.27
N ILE A 4 -10.39 26.87 -10.12
CA ILE A 4 -11.68 27.46 -9.74
C ILE A 4 -11.52 28.98 -9.57
N LEU A 5 -10.44 29.43 -8.94
CA LEU A 5 -10.17 30.86 -8.73
C LEU A 5 -9.94 31.61 -10.04
N VAL A 6 -9.14 31.04 -10.95
CA VAL A 6 -8.91 31.63 -12.29
C VAL A 6 -10.22 31.68 -13.09
N PHE A 7 -11.04 30.65 -13.01
CA PHE A 7 -12.32 30.59 -13.70
C PHE A 7 -13.31 31.65 -13.18
N ILE A 8 -13.43 31.80 -11.86
CA ILE A 8 -14.26 32.85 -11.25
C ILE A 8 -13.75 34.25 -11.63
N ALA A 9 -12.44 34.48 -11.57
CA ALA A 9 -11.85 35.76 -11.98
C ALA A 9 -12.13 36.09 -13.44
N PHE A 10 -12.05 35.10 -14.34
CA PHE A 10 -12.40 35.25 -15.75
C PHE A 10 -13.88 35.62 -15.93
N LEU A 11 -14.81 34.96 -15.23
CA LEU A 11 -16.24 35.28 -15.31
C LEU A 11 -16.54 36.71 -14.85
N ILE A 12 -15.92 37.15 -13.75
CA ILE A 12 -16.06 38.52 -13.25
C ILE A 12 -15.52 39.52 -14.28
N LEU A 13 -14.32 39.29 -14.81
CA LEU A 13 -13.71 40.17 -15.80
C LEU A 13 -14.57 40.28 -17.08
N TRP A 14 -15.07 39.16 -17.58
CA TRP A 14 -15.95 39.12 -18.76
C TRP A 14 -17.26 39.86 -18.54
N THR A 15 -17.89 39.63 -17.39
CA THR A 15 -19.17 40.25 -17.02
C THR A 15 -19.00 41.76 -16.81
N SER A 16 -17.97 42.19 -16.07
CA SER A 16 -17.67 43.61 -15.83
C SER A 16 -17.26 44.34 -17.12
N GLY A 17 -16.47 43.68 -17.99
CA GLY A 17 -16.10 44.23 -19.29
C GLY A 17 -17.30 44.44 -20.21
N ASN A 18 -18.19 43.46 -20.32
CA ASN A 18 -19.43 43.58 -21.12
C ASN A 18 -20.42 44.60 -20.51
N ALA A 19 -20.54 44.67 -19.18
CA ALA A 19 -21.39 45.66 -18.52
C ALA A 19 -20.91 47.11 -18.75
N TRP A 20 -19.59 47.34 -18.77
CA TRP A 20 -19.04 48.66 -19.12
C TRP A 20 -19.24 48.99 -20.60
N LEU A 21 -19.08 48.00 -21.48
CA LEU A 21 -19.28 48.13 -22.92
C LEU A 21 -20.77 48.34 -23.30
N LEU A 22 -21.71 47.87 -22.49
CA LEU A 22 -23.16 48.11 -22.64
C LEU A 22 -23.53 49.60 -22.66
N SER A 23 -22.69 50.46 -22.08
CA SER A 23 -22.87 51.92 -22.16
C SER A 23 -22.50 52.53 -23.53
N ARG A 24 -21.93 51.73 -24.45
CA ARG A 24 -21.45 52.20 -25.77
C ARG A 24 -21.90 51.32 -26.93
N ASP A 25 -21.75 50.00 -26.83
CA ASP A 25 -22.27 48.95 -27.73
C ASP A 25 -21.84 47.58 -27.15
N ALA A 26 -22.72 46.86 -26.44
CA ALA A 26 -22.34 45.59 -25.80
C ALA A 26 -22.10 44.46 -26.81
N PHE A 27 -21.00 43.73 -26.62
CA PHE A 27 -20.64 42.55 -27.40
C PHE A 27 -21.49 41.32 -27.01
N ASP A 28 -21.76 41.11 -25.72
CA ASP A 28 -22.64 40.07 -25.18
C ASP A 28 -23.58 40.69 -24.12
N PRO A 29 -24.72 41.30 -24.54
CA PRO A 29 -25.67 41.92 -23.62
C PRO A 29 -26.30 40.89 -22.69
N TYR A 30 -26.78 41.32 -21.52
CA TYR A 30 -27.57 40.49 -20.63
C TYR A 30 -28.77 39.90 -21.41
N PRO A 31 -28.96 38.56 -21.46
CA PRO A 31 -28.57 37.54 -20.47
C PRO A 31 -27.26 36.73 -20.76
N PHE A 32 -26.29 37.27 -21.50
CA PHE A 32 -24.98 36.65 -21.81
C PHE A 32 -25.09 35.30 -22.56
N ILE A 33 -25.58 35.34 -23.79
CA ILE A 33 -25.85 34.12 -24.59
C ILE A 33 -24.54 33.43 -24.99
N PHE A 34 -23.50 34.19 -25.35
CA PHE A 34 -22.21 33.63 -25.75
C PHE A 34 -21.51 32.96 -24.57
N LEU A 35 -21.52 33.60 -23.41
CA LEU A 35 -20.95 33.02 -22.19
C LEU A 35 -21.65 31.69 -21.84
N ASN A 36 -22.98 31.67 -21.86
CA ASN A 36 -23.76 30.45 -21.59
C ASN A 36 -23.47 29.33 -22.59
N LEU A 37 -23.27 29.66 -23.86
CA LEU A 37 -22.92 28.70 -24.90
C LEU A 37 -21.55 28.07 -24.64
N ILE A 38 -20.53 28.88 -24.32
CA ILE A 38 -19.18 28.39 -23.99
C ILE A 38 -19.22 27.52 -22.74
N LEU A 39 -19.91 27.96 -21.69
CA LEU A 39 -20.05 27.20 -20.44
C LEU A 39 -20.71 25.84 -20.67
N SER A 40 -21.75 25.80 -21.51
CA SER A 40 -22.45 24.57 -21.87
C SER A 40 -21.56 23.60 -22.66
N MET A 41 -20.75 24.10 -23.60
CA MET A 41 -19.76 23.29 -24.32
C MET A 41 -18.68 22.73 -23.38
N VAL A 42 -18.15 23.55 -22.48
CA VAL A 42 -17.16 23.11 -21.49
C VAL A 42 -17.76 22.02 -20.60
N ALA A 43 -18.98 22.20 -20.10
CA ALA A 43 -19.68 21.22 -19.29
C ALA A 43 -19.93 19.89 -20.04
N ALA A 44 -20.31 19.96 -21.32
CA ALA A 44 -20.52 18.77 -22.15
C ALA A 44 -19.24 17.92 -22.32
N LEU A 45 -18.07 18.57 -22.38
CA LEU A 45 -16.78 17.89 -22.50
C LEU A 45 -16.20 17.40 -21.16
N GLN A 46 -16.74 17.85 -20.01
CA GLN A 46 -16.21 17.48 -18.70
C GLN A 46 -16.33 15.98 -18.42
N ALA A 47 -17.51 15.40 -18.59
CA ALA A 47 -17.73 13.98 -18.26
C ALA A 47 -16.83 13.01 -19.05
N PRO A 48 -16.66 13.16 -20.38
CA PRO A 48 -15.71 12.34 -21.14
C PRO A 48 -14.26 12.52 -20.72
N VAL A 49 -13.81 13.77 -20.47
CA VAL A 49 -12.44 14.03 -20.03
C VAL A 49 -12.18 13.41 -18.66
N ILE A 50 -13.12 13.54 -17.73
CA ILE A 50 -13.06 12.90 -16.42
C ILE A 50 -13.01 11.39 -16.58
N MET A 51 -13.85 10.81 -17.43
CA MET A 51 -13.90 9.37 -17.68
C MET A 51 -12.59 8.85 -18.29
N MET A 52 -12.00 9.56 -19.27
CA MET A 52 -10.71 9.19 -19.85
C MET A 52 -9.57 9.29 -18.82
N ALA A 53 -9.59 10.33 -17.97
CA ALA A 53 -8.62 10.48 -16.89
C ALA A 53 -8.76 9.36 -15.85
N GLN A 54 -10.00 9.02 -15.48
CA GLN A 54 -10.31 7.91 -14.59
C GLN A 54 -9.88 6.57 -15.18
N ASN A 55 -10.16 6.32 -16.46
CA ASN A 55 -9.77 5.07 -17.13
C ASN A 55 -8.24 4.88 -17.12
N ARG A 56 -7.49 5.95 -17.39
CA ARG A 56 -6.02 5.92 -17.32
C ARG A 56 -5.52 5.72 -15.89
N GLN A 57 -6.17 6.31 -14.89
CA GLN A 57 -5.81 6.12 -13.49
C GLN A 57 -6.08 4.68 -13.04
N ALA A 58 -7.25 4.14 -13.36
CA ALA A 58 -7.63 2.77 -13.03
C ALA A 58 -6.67 1.73 -13.64
N GLU A 59 -6.18 1.96 -14.86
CA GLU A 59 -5.18 1.07 -15.47
C GLU A 59 -3.85 1.08 -14.71
N ARG A 60 -3.40 2.25 -14.24
CA ARG A 60 -2.19 2.35 -13.40
C ARG A 60 -2.41 1.67 -12.06
N ASP A 61 -3.53 1.97 -11.40
CA ASP A 61 -3.90 1.39 -10.10
C ASP A 61 -3.97 -0.16 -10.20
N ARG A 62 -4.44 -0.70 -11.33
CA ARG A 62 -4.47 -2.15 -11.59
C ARG A 62 -3.08 -2.76 -11.70
N ILE A 63 -2.15 -2.09 -12.40
CA ILE A 63 -0.77 -2.56 -12.55
C ILE A 63 -0.07 -2.53 -11.19
N ASP A 64 -0.23 -1.44 -10.45
CA ASP A 64 0.38 -1.29 -9.12
C ASP A 64 -0.16 -2.36 -8.16
N ALA A 65 -1.47 -2.61 -8.15
CA ALA A 65 -2.07 -3.67 -7.34
C ALA A 65 -1.58 -5.08 -7.72
N ALA A 66 -1.35 -5.35 -9.01
CA ALA A 66 -0.80 -6.63 -9.45
C ALA A 66 0.65 -6.81 -8.98
N HIS A 67 1.45 -5.75 -9.02
CA HIS A 67 2.83 -5.78 -8.53
C HIS A 67 2.88 -5.98 -7.01
N ASP A 68 2.05 -5.24 -6.25
CA ASP A 68 1.94 -5.39 -4.81
C ASP A 68 1.54 -6.82 -4.42
N TYR A 69 0.61 -7.44 -5.17
CA TYR A 69 0.22 -8.83 -4.97
C TYR A 69 1.39 -9.80 -5.19
N GLU A 70 2.16 -9.63 -6.26
CA GLU A 70 3.32 -10.47 -6.55
C GLU A 70 4.39 -10.35 -5.45
N VAL A 71 4.69 -9.13 -5.00
CA VAL A 71 5.63 -8.88 -3.91
C VAL A 71 5.16 -9.54 -2.62
N ASN A 72 3.86 -9.44 -2.29
CA ASN A 72 3.31 -10.06 -1.09
C ASN A 72 3.38 -11.59 -1.16
N LEU A 73 3.04 -12.19 -2.30
CA LEU A 73 3.14 -13.64 -2.49
C LEU A 73 4.59 -14.12 -2.34
N LYS A 74 5.55 -13.39 -2.91
CA LYS A 74 6.96 -13.70 -2.77
C LYS A 74 7.41 -13.62 -1.30
N ALA A 75 6.99 -12.58 -0.58
CA ALA A 75 7.28 -12.43 0.84
C ALA A 75 6.69 -13.59 1.66
N GLU A 76 5.47 -14.04 1.35
CA GLU A 76 4.85 -15.19 2.00
C GLU A 76 5.65 -16.49 1.78
N ILE A 77 6.11 -16.73 0.55
CA ILE A 77 6.96 -17.89 0.22
C ILE A 77 8.30 -17.82 0.97
N GLU A 78 8.95 -16.65 1.01
CA GLU A 78 10.20 -16.46 1.75
C GLU A 78 10.01 -16.70 3.25
N ILE A 79 8.89 -16.25 3.84
CA ILE A 79 8.55 -16.51 5.24
C ILE A 79 8.36 -18.00 5.49
N MET A 80 7.65 -18.72 4.61
CA MET A 80 7.46 -20.17 4.74
C MET A 80 8.80 -20.92 4.69
N ALA A 81 9.69 -20.55 3.76
CA ALA A 81 11.02 -21.14 3.66
C ALA A 81 11.88 -20.87 4.90
N LEU A 82 11.78 -19.67 5.48
CA LEU A 82 12.45 -19.34 6.74
C LEU A 82 11.89 -20.15 7.91
N HIS A 83 10.57 -20.40 7.94
CA HIS A 83 9.92 -21.19 8.97
C HIS A 83 10.38 -22.66 8.92
N GLU A 84 10.43 -23.25 7.72
CA GLU A 84 10.92 -24.62 7.53
C GLU A 84 12.36 -24.77 8.01
N LYS A 85 13.24 -23.83 7.65
CA LYS A 85 14.64 -23.83 8.11
C LYS A 85 14.75 -23.66 9.62
N LEU A 86 13.89 -22.84 10.23
CA LEU A 86 13.84 -22.66 11.67
C LEU A 86 13.42 -23.96 12.37
N ASP A 87 12.41 -24.65 11.84
CA ASP A 87 11.92 -25.92 12.37
C ASP A 87 12.98 -27.01 12.27
N GLU A 88 13.71 -27.10 11.16
CA GLU A 88 14.83 -28.03 11.00
C GLU A 88 15.93 -27.77 12.05
N MET A 89 16.34 -26.51 12.23
CA MET A 89 17.32 -26.15 13.26
C MET A 89 16.81 -26.46 14.67
N ARG A 90 15.55 -26.15 14.98
CA ARG A 90 14.92 -26.44 16.27
C ARG A 90 14.89 -27.95 16.53
N HIS A 91 14.53 -28.74 15.52
CA HIS A 91 14.51 -30.19 15.63
C HIS A 91 15.90 -30.75 15.93
N SER A 92 16.93 -30.32 15.18
CA SER A 92 18.31 -30.72 15.42
C SER A 92 18.79 -30.35 16.83
N GLN A 93 18.49 -29.14 17.31
CA GLN A 93 18.82 -28.74 18.69
C GLN A 93 18.12 -29.60 19.74
N ILE A 94 16.84 -29.94 19.55
CA ILE A 94 16.08 -30.78 20.48
C ILE A 94 16.68 -32.20 20.55
N VAL A 95 17.07 -32.76 19.41
CA VAL A 95 17.73 -34.08 19.35
C VAL A 95 19.08 -34.01 20.07
N GLY A 96 19.91 -33.00 19.80
CA GLY A 96 21.19 -32.82 20.49
C GLY A 96 21.04 -32.70 22.01
N MET A 97 20.11 -31.88 22.49
CA MET A 97 19.82 -31.75 23.92
C MET A 97 19.34 -33.07 24.55
N ARG A 98 18.56 -33.88 23.82
CA ARG A 98 18.14 -35.21 24.31
C ARG A 98 19.33 -36.15 24.49
N ASP A 99 20.27 -36.16 23.55
CA ASP A 99 21.47 -36.99 23.63
C ASP A 99 22.37 -36.55 24.80
N GLU A 100 22.55 -35.24 25.01
CA GLU A 100 23.28 -34.69 26.16
C GLU A 100 22.64 -35.11 27.49
N ILE A 101 21.30 -35.03 27.61
CA ILE A 101 20.57 -35.46 28.81
C ILE A 101 20.75 -36.97 29.06
N ALA A 102 20.72 -37.80 28.01
CA ALA A 102 20.91 -39.23 28.13
C ALA A 102 22.34 -39.59 28.61
N GLN A 103 23.35 -38.89 28.09
CA GLN A 103 24.73 -39.06 28.54
C GLN A 103 24.91 -38.64 30.00
N LEU A 104 24.31 -37.52 30.41
CA LEU A 104 24.35 -37.06 31.79
C LEU A 104 23.69 -38.06 32.74
N ALA A 105 22.55 -38.64 32.36
CA ALA A 105 21.88 -39.68 33.15
C ALA A 105 22.76 -40.91 33.37
N GLU A 106 23.47 -41.37 32.33
CA GLU A 106 24.39 -42.50 32.42
C GLU A 106 25.64 -42.18 33.27
N GLN A 107 26.15 -40.95 33.20
CA GLN A 107 27.24 -40.50 34.07
C GLN A 107 26.80 -40.49 35.55
N VAL A 108 25.61 -39.97 35.85
CA VAL A 108 25.05 -39.98 37.21
C VAL A 108 24.92 -41.41 37.73
N LYS A 109 24.40 -42.34 36.91
CA LYS A 109 24.28 -43.76 37.28
C LYS A 109 25.63 -44.40 37.59
N ARG A 110 26.65 -44.16 36.75
CA ARG A 110 28.02 -44.67 37.01
C ARG A 110 28.62 -44.11 38.30
N ILE A 111 28.42 -42.83 38.57
CA ILE A 111 28.88 -42.22 39.83
C ILE A 111 28.22 -42.90 41.02
N ASP A 112 26.91 -43.17 40.96
CA ASP A 112 26.19 -43.87 42.02
C ASP A 112 26.69 -45.31 42.23
N GLU A 113 26.96 -46.04 41.14
CA GLU A 113 27.57 -47.38 41.20
C GLU A 113 28.97 -47.38 41.83
N ILE A 114 29.78 -46.36 41.54
CA ILE A 114 31.12 -46.20 42.14
C ILE A 114 30.99 -45.88 43.64
N LEU A 115 30.11 -44.94 44.00
CA LEU A 115 29.89 -44.53 45.39
C LEU A 115 29.31 -45.67 46.25
N SER A 116 28.40 -46.49 45.69
CA SER A 116 27.83 -47.66 46.38
C SER A 116 28.87 -48.77 46.62
N LYS A 117 29.74 -49.05 45.64
CA LYS A 117 30.88 -49.96 45.81
C LYS A 117 31.90 -49.47 46.84
N GLN A 118 32.14 -48.15 46.92
CA GLN A 118 33.04 -47.57 47.93
C GLN A 118 32.44 -47.55 49.35
N ARG A 119 31.11 -47.61 49.49
CA ARG A 119 30.42 -47.64 50.79
C ARG A 119 30.37 -49.04 51.43
N THR A 120 30.74 -50.10 50.70
CA THR A 120 30.84 -51.47 51.22
C THR A 120 32.30 -51.91 51.50
N PRO A 121 32.93 -51.37 52.57
CA PRO A 121 33.97 -52.10 53.28
C PRO A 121 33.69 -52.12 54.79
N SER A 122 33.14 -53.24 55.27
CA SER A 122 33.16 -53.77 56.64
C SER A 122 32.03 -54.79 56.81
#